data_AF-A0A7Y0S2W4-F1
#
_entry.id   AF-A0A7Y0S2W4-F1
#
_cell.length_a   1.000
_cell.length_b   1.000
_cell.length_c   1.000
_cell.angle_alpha   90.00
_cell.angle_beta   90.00
_cell.angle_gamma   90.00
#
_symmetry.space_group_name_H-M   'P 1'
#
loop_
_entity.id
_entity.type
_entity.pdbx_description
1 polymer ?
#
loop_
_entity_poly.entity_id
_entity_poly.type
_entity_poly.pdbx_seq_one_letter_code
_entity_poly.pdbx_strand_id
1 'polypeptide(L)'
;IAALTGAGIKRNRLVLDPGMGFFLGAAPETSLSVLARFDELRLRFDLPVLLSVSRKSFLRALTGRGPGDVGAATLAAELAAA
;
A
#
# COMPACT_ATOMS: atom_id res chain seq x y z
N ILE A 1 -5.47 15.49 -2.41
CA ILE A 1 -6.94 15.69 -2.33
C ILE A 1 -7.33 17.12 -2.70
N ALA A 2 -6.98 18.13 -1.89
CA ALA A 2 -7.41 19.53 -2.11
C ALA A 2 -7.11 20.06 -3.52
N ALA A 3 -5.91 19.80 -4.05
CA ALA A 3 -5.54 20.19 -5.41
C ALA A 3 -6.46 19.57 -6.49
N LEU A 4 -6.77 18.27 -6.38
CA LEU A 4 -7.62 17.57 -7.33
C LEU A 4 -9.08 18.05 -7.25
N THR A 5 -9.59 18.24 -6.03
CA THR A 5 -10.95 18.76 -5.83
C THR A 5 -11.07 20.21 -6.26
N GLY A 6 -10.04 21.04 -6.04
CA GLY A 6 -9.97 22.42 -6.53
C GLY A 6 -9.92 22.51 -8.06
N ALA A 7 -9.38 21.48 -8.72
CA ALA A 7 -9.42 21.33 -10.17
C ALA A 7 -10.74 20.73 -10.71
N GLY A 8 -11.76 20.53 -9.86
CA GLY A 8 -13.08 20.04 -10.26
C GLY A 8 -13.24 18.51 -10.28
N ILE A 9 -12.24 17.74 -9.85
CA ILE A 9 -12.36 16.28 -9.74
C ILE A 9 -13.20 15.95 -8.50
N LYS A 10 -14.35 15.31 -8.71
CA LYS A 10 -15.23 14.87 -7.62
C LYS A 10 -14.49 13.90 -6.69
N ARG A 11 -14.68 14.07 -5.39
CA ARG A 11 -14.02 13.26 -4.34
C ARG A 11 -14.28 11.76 -4.49
N ASN A 12 -15.49 11.36 -4.89
CA ASN A 12 -15.87 9.96 -5.12
C ASN A 12 -15.17 9.32 -6.34
N ARG A 13 -14.36 10.07 -7.09
CA ARG A 13 -13.48 9.56 -8.15
C ARG A 13 -12.03 9.39 -7.69
N LEU A 14 -11.75 9.64 -6.41
CA LEU A 14 -10.41 9.53 -5.83
C LEU A 14 -10.26 8.19 -5.11
N VAL A 15 -9.07 7.60 -5.28
CA VAL A 15 -8.59 6.45 -4.51
C VAL A 15 -7.22 6.84 -3.96
N LEU A 16 -6.92 6.46 -2.73
CA LEU A 16 -5.63 6.69 -2.11
C LEU A 16 -4.75 5.45 -2.28
N ASP A 17 -3.58 5.61 -2.89
CA ASP A 17 -2.51 4.63 -2.82
C ASP A 17 -1.36 5.27 -2.02
N PRO A 18 -1.02 4.78 -0.83
CA PRO A 18 0.10 5.32 -0.05
C PRO A 18 1.46 5.02 -0.71
N GLY A 19 1.51 4.16 -1.71
CA GLY A 19 2.72 3.54 -2.22
C GLY A 19 3.17 2.39 -1.30
N MET A 20 4.03 1.50 -1.81
CA MET A 20 4.59 0.38 -1.06
C MET A 20 6.00 0.05 -1.54
N GLY A 21 6.85 -0.49 -0.65
CA GLY A 21 8.26 -0.76 -0.93
C GLY A 21 9.05 0.54 -1.04
N PHE A 22 9.94 0.63 -2.04
CA PHE A 22 10.84 1.79 -2.22
C PHE A 22 10.14 3.14 -2.42
N PHE A 23 8.85 3.16 -2.77
CA PHE A 23 8.06 4.40 -2.80
C PHE A 23 7.87 5.02 -1.41
N LEU A 24 7.83 4.19 -0.36
CA LEU A 24 7.75 4.63 1.04
C LEU A 24 9.12 4.69 1.71
N GLY A 25 10.05 3.84 1.28
CA GLY A 25 11.41 3.81 1.81
C GLY A 25 12.12 2.49 1.55
N ALA A 26 13.43 2.46 1.79
CA ALA A 26 14.23 1.25 1.65
C ALA A 26 14.01 0.24 2.80
N ALA A 27 13.64 0.74 3.98
CA ALA A 27 13.36 -0.07 5.16
C ALA A 27 12.03 -0.85 4.98
N PRO A 28 12.04 -2.20 5.05
CA PRO A 28 10.82 -2.99 4.92
C PRO A 28 9.78 -2.67 6.00
N GLU A 29 10.24 -2.26 7.19
CA GLU A 29 9.43 -1.86 8.34
C GLU A 29 8.48 -0.71 8.00
N THR A 30 8.88 0.22 7.12
CA THR A 30 8.02 1.32 6.68
C THR A 30 6.80 0.80 5.93
N SER A 31 6.99 -0.15 5.01
CA SER A 31 5.88 -0.76 4.27
C SER A 31 5.03 -1.66 5.16
N LEU A 32 5.64 -2.41 6.08
CA LEU A 32 4.91 -3.23 7.04
C LEU A 32 4.05 -2.39 8.00
N SER A 33 4.56 -1.23 8.42
CA SER A 33 3.81 -0.30 9.27
C SER A 33 2.59 0.27 8.55
N VAL A 34 2.72 0.61 7.27
CA VAL A 34 1.58 1.05 6.45
C VAL A 34 0.58 -0.09 6.24
N LEU A 35 1.05 -1.30 5.95
CA LEU A 35 0.18 -2.48 5.81
C LEU A 35 -0.61 -2.76 7.10
N ALA A 36 0.02 -2.67 8.26
CA ALA A 36 -0.63 -2.93 9.55
C ALA A 36 -1.63 -1.83 9.98
N ARG A 37 -1.53 -0.62 9.40
CA ARG A 37 -2.27 0.57 9.84
C ARG A 37 -3.04 1.26 8.71
N PHE A 38 -3.28 0.57 7.60
CA PHE A 38 -3.88 1.19 6.41
C PHE A 38 -5.30 1.70 6.66
N ASP A 39 -6.04 1.08 7.58
CA ASP A 39 -7.36 1.53 8.01
C ASP A 39 -7.34 2.94 8.60
N GLU A 40 -6.23 3.37 9.21
CA GLU A 40 -6.08 4.75 9.68
C GLU A 40 -6.12 5.75 8.52
N LEU A 41 -5.58 5.38 7.35
CA LEU A 41 -5.66 6.20 6.14
C LEU A 41 -7.10 6.27 5.64
N ARG A 42 -7.80 5.12 5.62
CA ARG A 42 -9.20 5.03 5.21
C ARG A 42 -10.10 5.90 6.09
N LEU A 43 -9.95 5.80 7.42
CA LEU A 43 -10.70 6.58 8.40
C LEU A 43 -10.36 8.08 8.34
N ARG A 44 -9.07 8.42 8.29
CA ARG A 44 -8.62 9.82 8.29
C ARG A 44 -9.07 10.56 7.04
N PHE A 45 -9.03 9.90 5.90
CA PHE A 45 -9.27 10.54 4.62
C PHE A 45 -10.60 10.19 4.00
N ASP A 46 -11.44 9.34 4.60
CA ASP A 46 -12.77 8.97 4.09
C ASP A 46 -12.78 8.75 2.56
N LEU A 47 -11.87 7.88 2.12
CA LEU A 47 -11.64 7.52 0.72
C LEU A 47 -11.28 6.04 0.64
N PRO A 48 -11.61 5.36 -0.47
CA PRO A 48 -11.08 4.03 -0.75
C PRO A 48 -9.55 4.05 -0.75
N VAL A 49 -8.94 3.02 -0.17
CA VAL A 49 -7.47 2.84 -0.13
C VAL A 49 -7.12 1.63 -0.99
N LEU A 50 -6.16 1.80 -1.90
CA LEU A 50 -5.56 0.76 -2.72
C LEU A 50 -4.16 0.44 -2.16
N LEU A 51 -3.87 -0.84 -1.93
CA LEU A 51 -2.54 -1.29 -1.51
C LEU A 51 -1.91 -2.19 -2.57
N SER A 52 -0.82 -1.70 -3.18
CA SER A 52 -0.10 -2.43 -4.23
C SER A 52 1.10 -3.21 -3.65
N VAL A 53 0.84 -4.39 -3.06
CA VAL A 53 1.85 -5.22 -2.36
C VAL A 53 2.53 -6.28 -3.22
N SER A 54 1.96 -6.61 -4.38
CA SER A 54 2.39 -7.74 -5.21
C SER A 54 3.88 -7.71 -5.55
N ARG A 55 4.60 -8.76 -5.09
CA ARG A 55 6.04 -8.98 -5.31
C ARG A 55 6.97 -7.81 -4.94
N LYS A 56 6.50 -6.90 -4.07
CA LYS A 56 7.26 -5.70 -3.70
C LYS A 56 8.52 -6.03 -2.90
N SER A 57 9.49 -5.10 -2.92
CA SER A 57 10.82 -5.27 -2.34
C SER A 57 10.80 -5.60 -0.84
N PHE A 58 9.89 -5.02 -0.07
CA PHE A 58 9.80 -5.28 1.37
C PHE A 58 9.44 -6.74 1.69
N LEU A 59 8.58 -7.39 0.89
CA LEU A 59 8.24 -8.81 1.05
C LEU A 59 9.42 -9.71 0.68
N ARG A 60 10.18 -9.33 -0.34
CA ARG A 60 11.41 -10.04 -0.73
C ARG A 60 12.49 -9.91 0.35
N ALA A 61 12.65 -8.72 0.93
CA ALA A 61 13.56 -8.49 2.05
C ALA A 61 13.15 -9.30 3.28
N LEU A 62 11.85 -9.36 3.60
CA LEU A 62 11.33 -10.12 4.74
C LEU A 62 11.53 -11.63 4.59
N THR A 63 11.41 -12.15 3.36
CA THR A 63 11.43 -13.60 3.09
C THR A 63 12.78 -14.12 2.58
N GLY A 64 13.69 -13.24 2.18
CA GLY A 64 14.92 -13.62 1.47
C GLY A 64 14.69 -14.25 0.09
N ARG A 65 13.51 -14.04 -0.53
CA ARG A 65 13.11 -14.66 -1.79
C ARG A 65 13.24 -13.73 -2.99
N GLY A 66 13.51 -14.32 -4.16
CA GLY A 66 13.47 -13.62 -5.44
C GLY A 66 12.03 -13.26 -5.87
N PRO A 67 11.86 -12.41 -6.89
CA PRO A 67 10.55 -11.96 -7.36
C PRO A 67 9.66 -13.09 -7.91
N GLY A 68 10.24 -14.21 -8.39
CA GLY A 68 9.49 -15.39 -8.82
C GLY A 68 8.91 -16.22 -7.67
N ASP A 69 9.54 -16.16 -6.48
CA ASP A 69 9.25 -17.08 -5.37
C ASP A 69 8.53 -16.40 -4.19
N VAL A 70 8.19 -15.12 -4.32
CA VAL A 70 7.56 -14.31 -3.24
C VAL A 70 6.02 -14.36 -3.28
N GLY A 71 5.44 -15.30 -4.04
CA GLY A 71 3.99 -15.42 -4.24
C GLY A 71 3.21 -15.63 -2.94
N ALA A 72 3.68 -16.53 -2.06
CA ALA A 72 3.02 -16.79 -0.78
C ALA A 72 2.98 -15.55 0.12
N ALA A 73 4.07 -14.78 0.17
CA ALA A 73 4.12 -13.53 0.94
C ALA A 73 3.26 -12.42 0.32
N THR A 74 3.13 -12.40 -1.01
CA THR A 74 2.20 -11.52 -1.70
C THR A 74 0.77 -11.80 -1.27
N LEU A 75 0.34 -13.06 -1.36
CA LEU A 75 -1.02 -13.46 -0.97
C LEU A 75 -1.28 -13.17 0.51
N ALA A 76 -0.32 -13.46 1.39
CA ALA A 76 -0.45 -13.14 2.81
C ALA A 76 -0.67 -11.64 3.06
N ALA A 77 0.06 -10.78 2.35
CA ALA A 77 -0.10 -9.33 2.45
C ALA A 77 -1.42 -8.84 1.85
N GLU A 78 -1.90 -9.43 0.76
CA GLU A 78 -3.21 -9.12 0.16
C GLU A 78 -4.36 -9.50 1.10
N LEU A 79 -4.28 -10.67 1.73
CA LEU A 79 -5.27 -11.12 2.73
C LEU A 79 -5.23 -10.29 4.01
N ALA A 80 -4.05 -9.83 4.43
CA ALA A 80 -3.93 -8.92 5.57
C ALA A 80 -4.52 -7.52 5.31
N ALA A 81 -4.68 -7.16 4.03
CA ALA A 81 -5.23 -5.88 3.58
C ALA A 81 -6.70 -5.96 3.12
N ALA A 82 -7.33 -7.14 3.20
CA ALA A 82 -8.72 -7.38 2.80
C ALA A 82 -9.70 -7.10 3.95
#